data_AF-A0A2J6X127-F1
#
_entry.id   AF-A0A2J6X127-F1
#
_cell.length_a   1.000
_cell.length_b   1.000
_cell.length_c   1.000
_cell.angle_alpha   90.00
_cell.angle_beta   90.00
_cell.angle_gamma   90.00
#
_symmetry.space_group_name_H-M   'P 1'
#
loop_
_entity.id
_entity.type
_entity.pdbx_description
1 polymer ?
#
loop_
_entity_poly.entity_id
_entity_poly.type
_entity_poly.pdbx_seq_one_letter_code
_entity_poly.pdbx_strand_id
1 'polypeptide(L)'
;MGRISSESLNQLIKKIEDTIVLSESVPREVFIESLQNLSSEIQEFMNSNVIDREEALILLEKIEVINNVLKTKMEETIKILEDKQKEEKLLQEAKKLLSDII
;
A
#
# COMPACT_ATOMS: atom_id res chain seq x y z
N MET A 1 -12.84 -33.31 -5.02
CA MET A 1 -13.40 -31.96 -4.80
C MET A 1 -12.30 -30.94 -4.42
N GLY A 2 -11.08 -31.04 -4.97
CA GLY A 2 -9.93 -30.19 -4.59
C GLY A 2 -9.37 -29.32 -5.72
N ARG A 3 -10.18 -28.98 -6.73
CA ARG A 3 -9.76 -28.13 -7.85
C ARG A 3 -10.30 -26.70 -7.77
N ILE A 4 -11.40 -26.49 -7.04
CA ILE A 4 -12.08 -25.20 -6.96
C ILE A 4 -11.38 -24.26 -5.96
N SER A 5 -10.91 -24.76 -4.81
CA SER A 5 -10.17 -23.94 -3.82
C SER A 5 -8.85 -23.41 -4.39
N SER A 6 -8.13 -24.24 -5.15
CA SER A 6 -6.85 -23.86 -5.78
C SER A 6 -7.02 -22.79 -6.87
N GLU A 7 -8.13 -22.81 -7.61
CA GLU A 7 -8.37 -21.82 -8.68
C GLU A 7 -8.73 -20.46 -8.09
N SER A 8 -9.59 -20.43 -7.07
CA SER A 8 -9.92 -19.21 -6.33
C SER A 8 -8.71 -18.62 -5.60
N LEU A 9 -7.85 -19.47 -5.01
CA LEU A 9 -6.60 -19.03 -4.40
C LEU A 9 -5.64 -18.41 -5.43
N ASN A 10 -5.45 -19.07 -6.58
CA ASN A 10 -4.59 -18.55 -7.64
C ASN A 10 -5.10 -17.21 -8.20
N GLN A 11 -6.41 -17.04 -8.31
CA GLN A 11 -7.00 -15.75 -8.69
C GLN A 11 -6.73 -14.68 -7.64
N LEU A 12 -6.86 -15.01 -6.36
CA LEU A 12 -6.59 -14.09 -5.26
C LEU A 12 -5.10 -13.68 -5.23
N ILE A 13 -4.19 -14.64 -5.39
CA ILE A 13 -2.74 -14.38 -5.48
C ILE A 13 -2.45 -13.46 -6.65
N LYS A 14 -3.03 -13.72 -7.83
CA LYS A 14 -2.85 -12.87 -9.00
C LYS A 14 -3.33 -11.44 -8.75
N LYS A 15 -4.49 -11.26 -8.09
CA LYS A 15 -4.98 -9.92 -7.72
C LYS A 15 -4.06 -9.20 -6.74
N ILE A 16 -3.45 -9.92 -5.79
CA ILE A 16 -2.42 -9.36 -4.91
C ILE A 16 -1.23 -8.87 -5.73
N GLU A 17 -0.72 -9.69 -6.65
CA GLU A 17 0.39 -9.33 -7.53
C GLU A 17 0.08 -8.12 -8.42
N ASP A 18 -1.09 -8.11 -9.06
CA ASP A 18 -1.55 -6.99 -9.87
C ASP A 18 -1.65 -5.71 -9.03
N THR A 19 -2.13 -5.80 -7.79
CA THR A 19 -2.23 -4.66 -6.86
C THR A 19 -0.84 -4.13 -6.46
N ILE A 20 0.14 -5.00 -6.27
CA ILE A 20 1.54 -4.61 -6.02
C ILE A 20 2.08 -3.81 -7.21
N VAL A 21 1.84 -4.27 -8.45
CA VAL A 21 2.27 -3.57 -9.67
C VAL A 21 1.57 -2.21 -9.82
N LEU A 22 0.29 -2.12 -9.46
CA LEU A 22 -0.44 -0.84 -9.47
C LEU A 22 0.22 0.21 -8.57
N SER A 23 0.81 -0.20 -7.44
CA SER A 23 1.47 0.72 -6.49
C SER A 23 2.57 1.61 -7.10
N GLU A 24 3.14 1.19 -8.23
CA GLU A 24 4.20 1.91 -8.95
C GLU A 24 3.67 2.83 -10.06
N SER A 25 2.44 2.59 -10.53
CA SER A 25 1.93 3.16 -11.79
C SER A 25 0.68 4.01 -11.65
N VAL A 26 -0.07 3.89 -10.54
CA VAL A 26 -1.33 4.62 -10.34
C VAL A 26 -1.24 5.67 -9.22
N PRO A 27 -2.13 6.68 -9.23
CA PRO A 27 -2.25 7.62 -8.12
C PRO A 27 -2.52 6.91 -6.79
N ARG A 28 -2.03 7.50 -5.70
CA ARG A 28 -2.10 6.91 -4.35
C ARG A 28 -3.54 6.58 -3.93
N GLU A 29 -4.49 7.43 -4.28
CA GLU A 29 -5.90 7.27 -3.94
C GLU A 29 -6.48 5.99 -4.55
N VAL A 30 -6.17 5.74 -5.83
CA VAL A 30 -6.60 4.56 -6.58
C VAL A 30 -5.94 3.29 -6.02
N PHE A 31 -4.67 3.39 -5.64
CA PHE A 31 -3.96 2.28 -5.00
C PHE A 31 -4.56 1.91 -3.63
N ILE A 32 -4.91 2.90 -2.80
CA ILE A 32 -5.53 2.67 -1.49
C ILE A 32 -6.92 2.02 -1.65
N GLU A 33 -7.74 2.49 -2.57
CA GLU A 33 -9.04 1.88 -2.86
C GLU A 33 -8.90 0.43 -3.32
N SER A 34 -7.92 0.16 -4.20
CA SER A 34 -7.61 -1.20 -4.65
C SER A 34 -7.20 -2.13 -3.50
N LEU A 35 -6.43 -1.62 -2.53
CA LEU A 35 -6.06 -2.37 -1.33
C LEU A 35 -7.23 -2.66 -0.40
N GLN A 36 -8.16 -1.71 -0.24
CA GLN A 36 -9.37 -1.92 0.57
C GLN A 36 -10.26 -3.01 -0.03
N ASN A 37 -10.42 -2.99 -1.36
CA ASN A 37 -11.15 -4.02 -2.09
C ASN A 37 -10.46 -5.37 -1.93
N LEU A 38 -9.14 -5.43 -2.15
CA LEU A 38 -8.35 -6.65 -2.01
C LEU A 38 -8.42 -7.22 -0.60
N SER A 39 -8.33 -6.38 0.44
CA SER A 39 -8.47 -6.82 1.84
C SER A 39 -9.82 -7.46 2.10
N SER A 40 -10.89 -6.91 1.53
CA SER A 40 -12.25 -7.44 1.67
C SER A 40 -12.37 -8.80 0.97
N GLU A 41 -11.80 -8.93 -0.22
CA GLU A 41 -11.78 -10.20 -0.97
C GLU A 41 -10.97 -11.29 -0.26
N ILE A 42 -9.79 -10.95 0.30
CA ILE A 42 -8.99 -11.89 1.10
C ILE A 42 -9.81 -12.37 2.30
N GLN A 43 -10.47 -11.46 3.01
CA GLN A 43 -11.30 -11.80 4.17
C GLN A 43 -12.48 -12.71 3.79
N GLU A 44 -13.16 -12.42 2.69
CA GLU A 44 -14.25 -13.25 2.17
C GLU A 44 -13.76 -14.65 1.78
N PHE A 45 -12.61 -14.73 1.11
CA PHE A 45 -11.98 -15.99 0.74
C PHE A 45 -11.64 -16.84 1.98
N MET A 46 -11.04 -16.23 3.01
CA MET A 46 -10.69 -16.87 4.29
C MET A 46 -11.92 -17.37 5.05
N ASN A 47 -13.04 -16.65 4.98
CA ASN A 47 -14.28 -17.04 5.64
C ASN A 47 -15.04 -18.15 4.91
N SER A 48 -14.88 -18.21 3.58
CA SER A 48 -15.67 -19.11 2.72
C SER A 48 -14.96 -20.42 2.38
N ASN A 49 -13.64 -20.49 2.60
CA ASN A 49 -12.83 -21.64 2.23
C ASN A 49 -12.09 -22.22 3.44
N VAL A 50 -11.98 -23.55 3.47
CA VAL A 50 -11.05 -24.23 4.39
C VAL A 50 -9.69 -24.21 3.70
N ILE A 51 -8.78 -23.42 4.24
CA ILE A 51 -7.45 -23.19 3.69
C ILE A 51 -6.47 -24.09 4.43
N ASP A 52 -5.62 -24.79 3.69
CA ASP A 52 -4.58 -25.60 4.31
C ASP A 52 -3.36 -24.76 4.73
N ARG A 53 -2.39 -25.40 5.40
CA ARG A 53 -1.22 -24.71 5.92
C ARG A 53 -0.34 -24.11 4.82
N GLU A 54 -0.22 -24.77 3.68
CA GLU A 54 0.65 -24.34 2.58
C GLU A 54 0.03 -23.13 1.89
N GLU A 55 -1.26 -23.20 1.59
CA GLU A 55 -2.04 -22.10 1.02
C GLU A 55 -2.03 -20.85 1.93
N ALA A 56 -2.16 -21.05 3.25
CA ALA A 56 -2.09 -19.96 4.22
C ALA A 56 -0.71 -19.30 4.27
N LEU A 57 0.38 -20.07 4.14
CA LEU A 57 1.74 -19.54 4.10
C LEU A 57 1.95 -18.67 2.85
N ILE A 58 1.46 -19.10 1.69
CA ILE A 58 1.53 -18.32 0.45
C ILE A 58 0.79 -16.98 0.61
N LEU A 59 -0.42 -16.99 1.18
CA LEU A 59 -1.17 -15.76 1.42
C LEU A 59 -0.44 -14.82 2.38
N LEU A 60 0.15 -15.36 3.46
CA LEU A 60 0.93 -14.57 4.42
C LEU A 60 2.15 -13.90 3.75
N GLU A 61 2.91 -14.63 2.94
CA GLU A 61 4.04 -14.06 2.20
C GLU A 61 3.60 -12.91 1.29
N LYS A 62 2.48 -13.09 0.58
CA LYS A 62 1.95 -12.06 -0.33
C LYS A 62 1.43 -10.83 0.42
N ILE A 63 0.79 -11.01 1.57
CA ILE A 63 0.37 -9.91 2.46
C ILE A 63 1.59 -9.17 3.02
N GLU A 64 2.66 -9.88 3.36
CA GLU A 64 3.90 -9.28 3.85
C GLU A 64 4.55 -8.38 2.79
N VAL A 65 4.54 -8.80 1.51
CA VAL A 65 4.98 -7.95 0.39
C VAL A 65 4.16 -6.66 0.31
N ILE A 66 2.82 -6.75 0.38
CA ILE A 66 1.95 -5.56 0.39
C ILE A 66 2.30 -4.62 1.55
N ASN A 67 2.48 -5.17 2.75
CA ASN A 67 2.85 -4.39 3.93
C ASN A 67 4.18 -3.65 3.74
N ASN A 68 5.16 -4.29 3.12
CA ASN A 68 6.45 -3.66 2.82
C ASN A 68 6.28 -2.51 1.81
N VAL A 69 5.48 -2.70 0.75
CA VAL A 69 5.15 -1.63 -0.21
C VAL A 69 4.50 -0.44 0.51
N LEU A 70 3.52 -0.70 1.37
CA LEU A 70 2.84 0.35 2.15
C LEU A 70 3.80 1.11 3.06
N LYS A 71 4.71 0.40 3.72
CA LYS A 71 5.72 1.01 4.57
C LYS A 71 6.65 1.93 3.77
N THR A 72 7.15 1.48 2.61
CA THR A 72 7.98 2.31 1.73
C THR A 72 7.24 3.58 1.29
N LYS A 73 5.98 3.46 0.85
CA LYS A 73 5.17 4.63 0.46
C LYS A 73 4.89 5.59 1.63
N MET A 74 4.76 5.05 2.84
CA MET A 74 4.61 5.87 4.04
C MET A 74 5.90 6.65 4.34
N GLU A 75 7.06 6.01 4.26
CA GLU A 75 8.37 6.65 4.46
C GLU A 75 8.63 7.74 3.41
N GLU A 76 8.30 7.50 2.14
CA GLU A 76 8.34 8.52 1.08
C GLU A 76 7.46 9.72 1.41
N THR A 77 6.23 9.48 1.88
CA THR A 77 5.30 10.54 2.28
C THR A 77 5.87 11.38 3.43
N ILE A 78 6.42 10.72 4.45
CA ILE A 78 7.02 11.40 5.62
C ILE A 78 8.15 12.32 5.16
N LYS A 79 9.05 11.83 4.30
CA LYS A 79 10.16 12.62 3.77
C LYS A 79 9.68 13.86 3.00
N ILE A 80 8.66 13.71 2.15
CA ILE A 80 8.06 14.86 1.42
C ILE A 80 7.51 15.89 2.40
N LEU A 81 6.84 15.45 3.48
CA LEU A 81 6.30 16.35 4.49
C LEU A 81 7.40 17.08 5.28
N GLU A 82 8.48 16.37 5.64
CA GLU A 82 9.64 16.97 6.30
C GLU A 82 10.31 18.03 5.42
N ASP A 83 10.44 17.77 4.12
CA ASP A 83 11.05 18.72 3.18
C ASP A 83 10.17 19.96 2.98
N LYS A 84 8.84 19.78 2.85
CA LYS A 84 7.89 20.90 2.82
C LYS A 84 7.94 21.74 4.10
N GLN A 85 8.08 21.11 5.26
CA GLN A 85 8.20 21.83 6.53
C GLN A 85 9.49 22.67 6.59
N LYS A 86 10.60 22.18 6.03
CA LYS A 86 11.84 22.95 5.90
C LYS A 86 11.66 24.15 4.96
N GLU A 87 11.04 23.94 3.80
CA GLU A 87 10.73 25.03 2.87
C GLU A 87 9.88 26.13 3.52
N GLU A 88 8.86 25.75 4.28
CA GLU A 88 8.01 26.72 4.98
C GLU A 88 8.81 27.55 6.01
N LYS A 89 9.74 26.94 6.75
CA LYS A 89 10.64 27.66 7.67
C LYS A 89 11.54 28.64 6.93
N LEU A 90 12.15 28.22 5.83
CA LEU A 90 12.99 29.10 4.99
C LEU A 90 12.19 30.29 4.44
N LEU A 91 10.94 30.07 4.01
CA LEU A 91 10.05 31.14 3.57
C LEU A 91 9.71 32.12 4.70
N GLN A 92 9.51 31.63 5.93
CA GLN A 92 9.27 32.47 7.10
C GLN A 92 10.51 33.33 7.44
N GLU A 93 11.71 32.75 7.39
CA GLU A 93 12.97 33.48 7.60
C GLU A 93 13.19 34.55 6.53
N ALA A 94 12.96 34.23 5.25
CA ALA A 94 13.06 35.18 4.15
C ALA A 94 12.07 36.35 4.31
N LYS A 95 10.81 36.07 4.72
CA LYS A 95 9.82 37.11 5.02
C LYS A 95 10.25 38.02 6.15
N LYS A 96 10.84 37.46 7.22
CA LYS A 96 11.37 38.24 8.34
C LYS A 96 12.51 39.17 7.87
N LEU A 97 13.49 38.65 7.14
CA LEU A 97 14.59 39.45 6.60
C LEU A 97 14.09 40.59 5.69
N LEU A 98 13.09 40.31 4.84
CA LEU A 98 12.46 41.34 4.01
C LEU A 98 11.79 42.43 4.88
N SER A 99 11.11 42.04 5.95
CA SER A 99 10.51 42.99 6.91
C SER A 99 11.54 43.78 7.71
N ASP A 100 12.74 43.23 7.95
CA ASP A 100 13.82 43.94 8.64
C ASP A 100 14.52 44.96 7.72
N ILE A 101 14.38 44.82 6.39
CA ILE A 101 14.99 45.70 5.38
C ILE A 101 14.07 46.86 4.97
N ILE A 102 12.75 46.63 4.90
CA ILE A 102 11.72 47.60 4.48
C ILE A 102 11.26 48.42 5.68
#